data_AF-A0A660RVE9-F1
#
_entry.id   AF-A0A660RVE9-F1
#
_cell.length_a   1.000
_cell.length_b   1.000
_cell.length_c   1.000
_cell.angle_alpha   90.00
_cell.angle_beta   90.00
_cell.angle_gamma   90.00
#
_symmetry.space_group_name_H-M   'P 1'
#
loop_
_entity.id
_entity.type
_entity.pdbx_description
1 polymer ?
#
loop_
_entity_poly.entity_id
_entity_poly.type
_entity_poly.pdbx_seq_one_letter_code
_entity_poly.pdbx_strand_id
1 'polypeptide(L)'
;KRISILFFITTFLVFLLSNLDVFKKLEKLFLPIINWVHLSPKVIPALSTFIFSPVVGYASLGSLLGKGEILEIEAIIALLIGSIFMLPIVYLKSFFPQWIAIFGLKLGILRGIISLSLLIFSRILVLTVFLIWKL
;
A
#
# COMPACT_ATOMS: atom_id res chain seq x y z
N LYS A 1 1.14 -12.19 -32.14
CA LYS A 1 1.00 -13.36 -31.21
C LYS A 1 1.36 -13.03 -29.75
N ARG A 2 2.55 -12.48 -29.44
CA ARG A 2 2.96 -12.16 -28.05
C ARG A 2 2.01 -11.21 -27.29
N ILE A 3 1.56 -10.13 -27.93
CA ILE A 3 0.65 -9.15 -27.31
C ILE A 3 -0.70 -9.80 -26.98
N SER A 4 -1.28 -10.57 -27.91
CA SER A 4 -2.56 -11.25 -27.70
C SER A 4 -2.52 -12.26 -26.54
N ILE A 5 -1.41 -12.98 -26.38
CA ILE A 5 -1.23 -13.92 -25.25
C ILE A 5 -1.14 -13.14 -23.94
N LEU A 6 -0.42 -12.02 -23.92
CA LEU A 6 -0.30 -11.18 -22.72
C LEU A 6 -1.67 -10.63 -22.31
N PHE A 7 -2.44 -10.08 -23.24
CA PHE A 7 -3.81 -9.61 -22.99
C PHE A 7 -4.72 -10.73 -22.50
N PHE A 8 -4.65 -11.91 -23.11
CA PHE A 8 -5.43 -13.06 -22.66
C PHE A 8 -5.09 -13.41 -21.20
N ILE A 9 -3.81 -13.49 -20.85
CA ILE A 9 -3.34 -13.81 -19.50
C ILE A 9 -3.77 -12.73 -18.50
N THR A 10 -3.57 -11.45 -18.81
CA THR A 10 -3.93 -10.36 -17.88
C THR A 10 -5.43 -10.28 -17.67
N THR A 11 -6.23 -10.37 -18.74
CA THR A 11 -7.70 -10.37 -18.63
C THR A 11 -8.19 -11.60 -17.86
N PHE A 12 -7.65 -12.79 -18.15
CA PHE A 12 -7.99 -14.00 -17.40
C PHE A 12 -7.66 -13.86 -15.90
N LEU A 13 -6.49 -13.31 -15.57
CA LEU A 13 -6.11 -13.00 -14.19
C LEU A 13 -7.09 -12.02 -13.54
N VAL A 14 -7.43 -10.91 -14.19
CA VAL A 14 -8.38 -9.93 -13.64
C VAL A 14 -9.73 -10.59 -13.36
N PHE A 15 -10.27 -11.38 -14.29
CA PHE A 15 -11.51 -12.12 -14.07
C PHE A 15 -11.41 -13.13 -12.93
N LEU A 16 -10.28 -13.85 -12.82
CA LEU A 16 -10.05 -14.79 -11.73
C LEU A 16 -10.02 -14.05 -10.38
N LEU A 17 -9.29 -12.95 -10.27
CA LEU A 17 -9.23 -12.13 -9.06
C LEU A 17 -10.60 -11.53 -8.69
N SER A 18 -11.38 -11.11 -9.69
CA SER A 18 -12.74 -10.62 -9.48
C SER A 18 -13.67 -11.72 -8.95
N ASN A 19 -13.60 -12.94 -9.50
CA ASN A 19 -14.40 -14.08 -9.01
C ASN A 19 -14.01 -14.51 -7.58
N LEU A 20 -12.76 -14.27 -7.19
CA LEU A 20 -12.26 -14.57 -5.84
C LEU A 20 -12.64 -13.53 -4.77
N ASP A 21 -13.43 -12.52 -5.15
CA ASP A 21 -13.88 -11.41 -4.29
C ASP A 21 -12.68 -10.71 -3.60
N VAL A 22 -11.52 -10.63 -4.29
CA VAL A 22 -10.29 -10.07 -3.71
C VAL A 22 -10.51 -8.62 -3.29
N PHE A 23 -11.23 -7.85 -4.09
CA PHE A 23 -11.58 -6.47 -3.76
C PHE A 23 -12.43 -6.36 -2.48
N LYS A 24 -13.42 -7.24 -2.29
CA LYS A 24 -14.22 -7.26 -1.04
C LYS A 24 -13.37 -7.64 0.17
N LYS A 25 -12.40 -8.55 0.02
CA LYS A 25 -11.46 -8.90 1.09
C LYS A 25 -10.57 -7.72 1.48
N LEU A 26 -10.07 -6.98 0.50
CA LEU A 26 -9.29 -5.76 0.74
C LEU A 26 -10.15 -4.68 1.41
N GLU A 27 -11.38 -4.49 0.94
CA GLU A 27 -12.34 -3.57 1.57
C GLU A 27 -12.59 -3.93 3.03
N LYS A 28 -12.89 -5.20 3.32
CA LYS A 28 -13.07 -5.69 4.70
C LYS A 28 -11.83 -5.50 5.59
N LEU A 29 -10.63 -5.55 5.01
CA LEU A 29 -9.38 -5.29 5.72
C LEU A 29 -9.18 -3.80 6.04
N PHE A 30 -9.52 -2.89 5.10
CA PHE A 30 -9.33 -1.44 5.28
C PHE A 30 -10.46 -0.74 6.01
N LEU A 31 -11.70 -1.23 5.90
CA LEU A 31 -12.88 -0.67 6.58
C LEU A 31 -12.67 -0.38 8.08
N PRO A 32 -12.15 -1.29 8.93
CA PRO A 32 -11.96 -0.99 10.34
C PRO A 32 -10.96 0.15 10.56
N ILE A 33 -9.89 0.20 9.77
CA ILE A 33 -8.83 1.22 9.86
C ILE A 33 -9.38 2.58 9.43
N ILE A 34 -10.12 2.60 8.33
CA ILE A 34 -10.72 3.80 7.75
C ILE A 34 -11.81 4.38 8.65
N ASN A 35 -12.65 3.53 9.23
CA ASN A 35 -13.68 3.94 10.19
C ASN A 35 -13.04 4.50 11.46
N TRP A 36 -11.97 3.89 11.95
CA TRP A 36 -11.26 4.38 13.13
C TRP A 36 -10.65 5.78 12.91
N VAL A 37 -10.28 6.08 11.67
CA VAL A 37 -9.61 7.33 11.30
C VAL A 37 -10.56 8.35 10.63
N HIS A 38 -11.85 8.04 10.53
CA HIS A 38 -12.88 8.86 9.87
C HIS A 38 -12.50 9.28 8.43
N LEU A 39 -11.98 8.32 7.65
CA LEU A 39 -11.62 8.51 6.25
C LEU A 39 -12.81 8.20 5.33
N SER A 40 -12.92 8.92 4.21
CA SER A 40 -13.86 8.58 3.14
C SER A 40 -13.60 7.17 2.57
N PRO A 41 -14.64 6.31 2.44
CA PRO A 41 -14.50 4.99 1.82
C PRO A 41 -14.02 5.03 0.36
N LYS A 42 -14.13 6.19 -0.32
CA LYS A 42 -13.65 6.39 -1.70
C LYS A 42 -12.15 6.17 -1.84
N VAL A 43 -11.40 6.22 -0.74
CA VAL A 43 -9.95 6.04 -0.72
C VAL A 43 -9.55 4.55 -0.79
N ILE A 44 -10.45 3.61 -0.46
CA ILE A 44 -10.15 2.17 -0.38
C ILE A 44 -9.52 1.60 -1.67
N PRO A 45 -10.08 1.87 -2.88
CA PRO A 45 -9.48 1.37 -4.12
C PRO A 45 -8.09 1.96 -4.38
N ALA A 46 -7.89 3.24 -4.05
CA ALA A 46 -6.61 3.92 -4.21
C ALA A 46 -5.54 3.40 -3.22
N LEU A 47 -5.93 3.13 -1.97
CA LEU A 47 -5.10 2.46 -0.97
C LEU A 47 -4.72 1.04 -1.39
N SER A 48 -5.68 0.28 -1.92
CA SER A 48 -5.46 -1.08 -2.39
C SER A 48 -4.43 -1.11 -3.51
N THR A 49 -4.55 -0.20 -4.49
CA THR A 49 -3.58 -0.10 -5.58
C THR A 49 -2.22 0.40 -5.11
N PHE A 50 -2.16 1.31 -4.12
CA PHE A 50 -0.93 1.81 -3.53
C PHE A 50 -0.03 0.70 -2.97
N ILE A 51 -0.63 -0.30 -2.33
CA ILE A 51 0.09 -1.45 -1.74
C ILE A 51 0.79 -2.30 -2.80
N PHE A 52 0.14 -2.48 -3.96
CA PHE A 52 0.72 -3.23 -5.08
C PHE A 52 1.72 -2.39 -5.89
N SER A 53 1.37 -1.13 -6.14
CA SER A 53 2.20 -0.19 -6.89
C SER A 53 2.04 1.23 -6.32
N PRO A 54 3.08 1.76 -5.67
CA PRO A 54 3.04 3.09 -5.07
C PRO A 54 2.73 4.15 -6.12
N VAL A 55 3.31 4.01 -7.32
CA VAL A 55 3.11 4.93 -8.45
C VAL A 55 1.62 5.01 -8.86
N VAL A 56 0.95 3.86 -8.95
CA VAL A 56 -0.48 3.80 -9.29
C VAL A 56 -1.32 4.36 -8.15
N GLY A 57 -0.96 4.07 -6.89
CA GLY A 57 -1.64 4.63 -5.73
C GLY A 57 -1.52 6.15 -5.63
N TYR A 58 -0.31 6.71 -5.82
CA TYR A 58 -0.10 8.17 -5.86
C TYR A 58 -0.94 8.83 -6.96
N ALA A 59 -0.94 8.26 -8.17
CA ALA A 59 -1.76 8.77 -9.27
C ALA A 59 -3.27 8.69 -8.97
N SER A 60 -3.72 7.59 -8.33
CA SER A 60 -5.13 7.39 -7.97
C SER A 60 -5.59 8.38 -6.90
N LEU A 61 -4.80 8.55 -5.83
CA LEU A 61 -5.09 9.53 -4.77
C LEU A 61 -5.02 10.96 -5.31
N GLY A 62 -4.03 11.27 -6.15
CA GLY A 62 -3.92 12.57 -6.81
C GLY A 62 -5.12 12.87 -7.71
N SER A 63 -5.64 11.87 -8.44
CA SER A 63 -6.85 12.05 -9.23
C SER A 63 -8.09 12.30 -8.36
N LEU A 64 -8.23 11.61 -7.22
CA LEU A 64 -9.35 11.83 -6.30
C LEU A 64 -9.30 13.23 -5.69
N LEU A 65 -8.10 13.67 -5.30
CA LEU A 65 -7.87 15.01 -4.78
C LEU A 65 -8.15 16.09 -5.83
N GLY A 66 -7.66 15.91 -7.06
CA GLY A 66 -7.90 16.83 -8.17
C GLY A 66 -9.38 16.94 -8.60
N LYS A 67 -10.19 15.91 -8.34
CA LYS A 67 -11.65 15.93 -8.55
C LYS A 67 -12.43 16.50 -7.36
N GLY A 68 -11.76 16.84 -6.25
CA GLY A 68 -12.42 17.25 -5.01
C GLY A 68 -13.24 16.14 -4.35
N GLU A 69 -12.97 14.86 -4.68
CA GLU A 69 -13.69 13.73 -4.10
C GLU A 69 -13.21 13.36 -2.70
N ILE A 70 -12.00 13.79 -2.35
CA ILE A 70 -11.35 13.65 -1.04
C ILE A 70 -10.67 14.97 -0.67
N LEU A 71 -10.52 15.22 0.63
CA LEU A 71 -9.76 16.36 1.15
C LEU A 71 -8.25 16.07 1.15
N GLU A 72 -7.43 17.12 1.14
CA GLU A 72 -5.96 16.99 1.26
C GLU A 72 -5.54 16.17 2.49
N ILE A 73 -6.23 16.41 3.61
CA ILE A 73 -6.00 15.69 4.85
C ILE A 73 -6.28 14.18 4.72
N GLU A 74 -7.31 13.80 3.97
CA GLU A 74 -7.66 12.41 3.71
C GLU A 74 -6.61 11.75 2.82
N ALA A 75 -6.12 12.48 1.82
CA ALA A 75 -5.02 12.01 0.98
C ALA A 75 -3.75 11.76 1.79
N ILE A 76 -3.36 12.67 2.69
CA ILE A 76 -2.17 12.51 3.55
C ILE A 76 -2.31 11.27 4.44
N ILE A 77 -3.45 11.13 5.14
CA ILE A 77 -3.68 9.98 6.03
C ILE A 77 -3.69 8.68 5.22
N ALA A 78 -4.32 8.66 4.06
CA ALA A 78 -4.31 7.50 3.17
C ALA A 78 -2.89 7.13 2.72
N LEU A 79 -2.06 8.10 2.37
CA LEU A 79 -0.67 7.85 2.01
C LEU A 79 0.14 7.28 3.19
N LEU A 80 -0.07 7.81 4.39
CA LEU A 80 0.58 7.29 5.60
C LEU A 80 0.18 5.85 5.87
N ILE A 81 -1.12 5.53 5.85
CA ILE A 81 -1.63 4.16 6.04
C ILE A 81 -1.09 3.23 4.94
N GLY A 82 -1.22 3.63 3.68
CA GLY A 82 -0.77 2.84 2.53
C GLY A 82 0.72 2.52 2.59
N SER A 83 1.54 3.47 3.04
CA SER A 83 2.99 3.29 3.18
C SER A 83 3.37 2.21 4.21
N ILE A 84 2.60 2.04 5.28
CA ILE A 84 2.86 1.01 6.30
C ILE A 84 2.71 -0.39 5.68
N PHE A 85 1.70 -0.61 4.85
CA PHE A 85 1.45 -1.90 4.19
C PHE A 85 2.36 -2.14 2.98
N MET A 86 2.73 -1.08 2.26
CA MET A 86 3.63 -1.15 1.12
C MET A 86 5.06 -1.56 1.53
N LEU A 87 5.57 -1.03 2.63
CA LEU A 87 6.96 -1.23 3.06
C LEU A 87 7.36 -2.71 3.17
N PRO A 88 6.60 -3.59 3.85
CA PRO A 88 6.90 -5.03 3.90
C PRO A 88 7.04 -5.67 2.52
N ILE A 89 6.16 -5.34 1.58
CA ILE A 89 6.15 -5.92 0.23
C ILE A 89 7.39 -5.49 -0.55
N VAL A 90 7.73 -4.20 -0.49
CA VAL A 90 8.92 -3.67 -1.15
C VAL A 90 10.20 -4.23 -0.53
N TYR A 91 10.23 -4.37 0.79
CA TYR A 91 11.36 -4.97 1.50
C TYR A 91 11.57 -6.43 1.11
N LEU A 92 10.51 -7.22 1.10
CA LEU A 92 10.55 -8.62 0.72
C LEU A 92 11.03 -8.80 -0.72
N LYS A 93 10.52 -7.97 -1.64
CA LYS A 93 10.84 -8.08 -3.07
C LYS A 93 12.22 -7.57 -3.44
N SER A 94 12.65 -6.45 -2.87
CA SER A 94 13.82 -5.71 -3.38
C SER A 94 14.96 -5.60 -2.36
N PHE A 95 14.65 -5.20 -1.12
CA PHE A 95 15.70 -4.90 -0.16
C PHE A 95 16.32 -6.15 0.47
N PHE A 96 15.52 -7.13 0.89
CA PHE A 96 16.06 -8.36 1.49
C PHE A 96 17.04 -9.10 0.54
N PRO A 97 16.70 -9.35 -0.74
CA PRO A 97 17.65 -9.95 -1.67
C PRO A 97 18.95 -9.15 -1.80
N GLN A 98 18.86 -7.83 -1.87
CA GLN A 98 20.03 -6.94 -1.97
C GLN A 98 20.92 -7.04 -0.72
N TRP A 99 20.34 -6.96 0.48
CA TRP A 99 21.10 -7.02 1.73
C TRP A 99 21.69 -8.41 1.99
N ILE A 100 20.96 -9.47 1.61
CA ILE A 100 21.45 -10.86 1.67
C ILE A 100 22.64 -11.07 0.72
N ALA A 101 22.60 -10.49 -0.48
CA ALA A 101 23.71 -10.57 -1.43
C ALA A 101 24.99 -9.88 -0.92
N ILE A 102 24.85 -8.75 -0.22
CA ILE A 102 26.00 -7.96 0.26
C ILE A 102 26.57 -8.52 1.58
N PHE A 103 25.71 -8.87 2.54
CA PHE A 103 26.13 -9.21 3.91
C PHE A 103 25.99 -10.70 4.25
N GLY A 104 25.51 -11.53 3.31
CA GLY A 104 25.13 -12.91 3.56
C GLY A 104 23.77 -13.05 4.26
N LEU A 105 23.29 -14.28 4.38
CA LEU A 105 21.91 -14.58 4.79
C LEU A 105 21.57 -14.07 6.20
N LYS A 106 22.43 -14.36 7.19
CA LYS A 106 22.16 -14.03 8.61
C LYS A 106 22.19 -12.53 8.89
N LEU A 107 23.22 -11.84 8.40
CA LEU A 107 23.39 -10.39 8.64
C LEU A 107 22.47 -9.56 7.73
N GLY A 108 22.22 -9.99 6.49
CA GLY A 108 21.31 -9.32 5.57
C GLY A 108 19.87 -9.33 6.07
N ILE A 109 19.38 -10.46 6.57
CA ILE A 109 18.04 -10.56 7.17
C ILE A 109 17.94 -9.71 8.42
N LEU A 110 18.92 -9.79 9.34
CA LEU A 110 18.88 -9.01 10.59
C LEU A 110 18.83 -7.50 10.31
N ARG A 111 19.65 -7.00 9.39
CA ARG A 111 19.63 -5.60 8.96
C ARG A 111 18.30 -5.22 8.33
N GLY A 112 17.78 -6.05 7.41
CA GLY A 112 16.51 -5.80 6.74
C GLY A 112 15.34 -5.69 7.72
N ILE A 113 15.29 -6.57 8.73
CA ILE A 113 14.25 -6.55 9.77
C ILE A 113 14.36 -5.29 10.64
N ILE A 114 15.56 -4.93 11.10
CA ILE A 114 15.76 -3.73 11.93
C ILE A 114 15.38 -2.46 11.16
N SER A 115 15.78 -2.34 9.90
CA SER A 115 15.42 -1.18 9.10
C SER A 115 13.91 -1.13 8.83
N LEU A 116 13.30 -2.26 8.48
CA LEU A 116 11.86 -2.35 8.26
C LEU A 116 11.07 -1.97 9.51
N SER A 117 11.47 -2.46 10.68
CA SER A 117 10.78 -2.17 11.94
C SER A 117 10.88 -0.68 12.30
N LEU A 118 12.06 -0.08 12.17
CA LEU A 118 12.26 1.35 12.39
C LEU A 118 11.43 2.20 11.42
N LEU A 119 11.35 1.79 10.15
CA LEU A 119 10.57 2.50 9.16
C LEU A 119 9.07 2.43 9.47
N ILE A 120 8.53 1.24 9.75
CA ILE A 120 7.11 1.09 10.10
C ILE A 120 6.80 1.86 11.39
N PHE A 121 7.67 1.76 12.39
CA PHE A 121 7.52 2.48 13.65
C PHE A 121 7.47 3.99 13.44
N SER A 122 8.35 4.56 12.61
CA SER A 122 8.33 5.99 12.32
C SER A 122 7.05 6.43 11.61
N ARG A 123 6.48 5.61 10.70
CA ARG A 123 5.20 5.95 10.04
C ARG A 123 4.04 5.90 11.02
N ILE A 124 4.01 4.90 11.89
CA ILE A 124 2.96 4.80 12.92
C ILE A 124 3.02 6.02 13.84
N LEU A 125 4.22 6.43 14.29
CA LEU A 125 4.39 7.64 15.09
C LEU A 125 3.91 8.90 14.36
N VAL A 126 4.28 9.08 13.09
CA VAL A 126 3.83 10.24 12.33
C VAL A 126 2.31 10.22 12.16
N LEU A 127 1.72 9.06 11.86
CA LEU A 127 0.26 8.91 11.74
C LEU A 127 -0.44 9.24 13.05
N THR A 128 0.03 8.75 14.21
CA THR A 128 -0.60 9.02 15.50
C THR A 128 -0.47 10.49 15.90
N VAL A 129 0.71 11.10 15.73
CA VAL A 129 0.91 12.54 15.98
C VAL A 129 -0.01 13.38 15.11
N PHE A 130 -0.10 13.03 13.82
CA PHE A 130 -0.96 13.74 12.87
C PHE A 130 -2.45 13.63 13.21
N LEU A 131 -2.90 12.45 13.68
CA LEU A 131 -4.28 12.24 14.11
C LEU A 131 -4.60 13.00 15.39
N ILE A 132 -3.69 13.03 16.36
CA ILE A 132 -3.87 13.80 17.62
C ILE A 132 -3.91 15.30 17.34
N TRP A 133 -3.10 15.80 16.42
CA TRP A 133 -3.07 17.22 16.10
C TRP A 133 -4.31 17.72 15.35
N LYS A 134 -5.01 16.80 14.68
CA LYS A 134 -6.24 17.09 13.92
C LYS A 134 -7.52 16.92 14.77
N LEU A 135 -7.51 16.05 15.79
CA LEU A 135 -8.62 15.86 16.72
C LEU A 135 -8.77 17.02 17.70
#